data_AF-A0A8T4WR58-F1
#
_entry.id   AF-A0A8T4WR58-F1
#
_cell.length_a   1.000
_cell.length_b   1.000
_cell.length_c   1.000
_cell.angle_alpha   90.00
_cell.angle_beta   90.00
_cell.angle_gamma   90.00
#
_symmetry.space_group_name_H-M   'P 1'
#
loop_
_entity.id
_entity.type
_entity.pdbx_description
1 polymer ?
#
loop_
_entity_poly.entity_id
_entity_poly.type
_entity_poly.pdbx_seq_one_letter_code
_entity_poly.pdbx_strand_id
1 'polypeptide(L)'
;GDYQPVINTIQYISNAKIKICYSEIKTQSASLITNSYDLLIISPEEFVSLLDPLVTHKESIGIKTRVKTVEDILSEYVGQDQPEQIKYFIKDAKENWNVTHVLLMGGLKSYIYAKDKDDRNHGSTNGWHVPVRYTNIRHSNEVGVISDLYYSDLYRYDEENAKWEFEDWDSNEDGIFANSEFNNRDTLDLIPDLYVGRLACRTTFEVNTLIDKIIHYESTSPEEKPWYNRMVGIAGRTFDLFSGLDQTQQNDSDSVNISGDEWQEFKPRSGILSRIELKIRSFSPETKPPLTVTLEKPLGTTLASSEIPSNQIPWNRSEWVSFDFQNFSVEQGEKYFISVTSSQSDVYSWQYSKPILPGLSRYEAGNSSLGDDLDWCFKTFDLPKGRKQADGEYSVDTAFRYMNPVINEEIRVYWSNEGTDKPVPETQDIIDVFNQGAGYVNMEGHGNPLSWATHPIPEGAPFTGGLSITDFPQLKNQEKLPIVVVGGCHNALFNVSLLRTLIGRPHENWYWTSGFITPICFCWGLCALPQGGAIASMGCTGLGLGGSPPDLENSGGLDCNFFYKVGNGATSLGEAHSGAIQKYVLENKVVVDEMFCIVEFHLFGDPSLGLGGNI
;
A
#
# COMPACT_ATOMS: atom_id res chain seq x y z
N GLY A 1 -16.18 25.05 15.90
CA GLY A 1 -16.89 26.09 16.68
C GLY A 1 -15.96 26.50 17.79
N ASP A 2 -16.04 27.75 18.24
CA ASP A 2 -15.18 28.29 19.28
C ASP A 2 -16.06 28.74 20.45
N TYR A 3 -15.74 28.30 21.66
CA TYR A 3 -16.50 28.63 22.87
C TYR A 3 -15.78 29.74 23.63
N GLN A 4 -16.46 30.85 23.89
CA GLN A 4 -15.89 31.98 24.63
C GLN A 4 -16.39 32.00 26.08
N PRO A 5 -15.59 31.54 27.06
CA PRO A 5 -16.06 31.30 28.43
C PRO A 5 -16.43 32.60 29.17
N VAL A 6 -15.77 33.72 28.83
CA VAL A 6 -15.99 35.03 29.47
C VAL A 6 -17.39 35.58 29.21
N ILE A 7 -18.02 35.16 28.11
CA ILE A 7 -19.35 35.65 27.68
C ILE A 7 -20.37 34.51 27.52
N ASN A 8 -20.06 33.30 27.99
CA ASN A 8 -20.94 32.11 27.98
C ASN A 8 -21.68 31.91 26.65
N THR A 9 -20.96 32.03 25.54
CA THR A 9 -21.53 31.92 24.19
C THR A 9 -20.68 30.97 23.34
N ILE A 10 -21.36 30.07 22.62
CA ILE A 10 -20.76 29.18 21.63
C ILE A 10 -20.91 29.85 20.27
N GLN A 11 -19.79 30.16 19.63
CA GLN A 11 -19.78 30.55 18.22
C GLN A 11 -19.59 29.29 17.37
N TYR A 12 -20.67 28.85 16.74
CA TYR A 12 -20.63 27.78 15.77
C TYR A 12 -21.00 28.33 14.39
N ILE A 13 -20.38 27.77 13.36
CA ILE A 13 -20.76 28.04 11.98
C ILE A 13 -22.00 27.18 11.72
N SER A 14 -23.18 27.81 11.72
CA SER A 14 -24.45 27.12 11.43
C SER A 14 -24.61 26.78 9.94
N ASN A 15 -23.88 27.50 9.07
CA ASN A 15 -23.79 27.28 7.64
C ASN A 15 -22.45 27.83 7.12
N ALA A 16 -21.71 27.02 6.38
CA ALA A 16 -20.54 27.47 5.64
C ALA A 16 -20.93 27.65 4.16
N LYS A 17 -20.62 28.81 3.58
CA LYS A 17 -20.64 28.99 2.12
C LYS A 17 -19.27 28.62 1.59
N ILE A 18 -19.14 27.40 1.09
CA ILE A 18 -17.96 27.00 0.30
C ILE A 18 -18.08 27.71 -1.04
N LYS A 19 -17.15 28.62 -1.33
CA LYS A 19 -17.01 29.18 -2.67
C LYS A 19 -16.06 28.27 -3.43
N ILE A 20 -16.62 27.36 -4.22
CA ILE A 20 -15.85 26.62 -5.22
C ILE A 20 -15.49 27.63 -6.30
N CYS A 21 -14.26 28.14 -6.25
CA CYS A 21 -13.70 28.92 -7.34
C CYS A 21 -13.19 27.95 -8.39
N TYR A 22 -14.09 27.50 -9.26
CA TYR A 22 -13.67 26.93 -10.53
C TYR A 22 -13.47 28.11 -11.49
N SER A 23 -12.37 28.10 -12.25
CA SER A 23 -12.41 28.85 -13.49
C SER A 23 -13.34 28.05 -14.40
N GLU A 24 -14.49 28.63 -14.72
CA GLU A 24 -15.22 28.15 -15.89
C GLU A 24 -14.22 28.29 -17.02
N ILE A 25 -13.71 27.16 -17.54
CA ILE A 25 -13.00 27.16 -18.80
C ILE A 25 -14.01 27.84 -19.72
N LYS A 26 -13.75 29.11 -20.07
CA LYS A 26 -14.42 29.74 -21.19
C LYS A 26 -14.21 28.72 -22.27
N THR A 27 -15.29 28.04 -22.64
CA THR A 27 -15.28 27.05 -23.69
C THR A 27 -14.80 27.85 -24.88
N GLN A 28 -13.49 27.82 -25.16
CA GLN A 28 -13.03 27.85 -26.52
C GLN A 28 -13.84 26.71 -27.09
N SER A 29 -14.84 27.11 -27.89
CA SER A 29 -15.76 26.23 -28.61
C SER A 29 -15.14 24.86 -28.67
N ALA A 30 -15.64 23.91 -27.86
CA ALA A 30 -15.06 22.59 -27.78
C ALA A 30 -14.83 22.17 -29.22
N SER A 31 -13.56 22.10 -29.64
CA SER A 31 -13.26 21.30 -30.79
C SER A 31 -13.88 19.97 -30.41
N LEU A 32 -14.78 19.45 -31.24
CA LEU A 32 -15.26 18.10 -31.06
C LEU A 32 -14.00 17.27 -30.79
N ILE A 33 -13.85 16.74 -29.57
CA ILE A 33 -12.76 15.80 -29.27
C ILE A 33 -13.10 14.62 -30.17
N THR A 34 -12.50 14.60 -31.36
CA THR A 34 -12.94 13.72 -32.44
C THR A 34 -12.49 12.29 -32.18
N ASN A 35 -11.45 12.12 -31.36
CA ASN A 35 -10.91 10.82 -30.97
C ASN A 35 -10.64 10.81 -29.45
N SER A 36 -11.42 10.02 -28.71
CA SER A 36 -11.21 9.74 -27.28
C SER A 36 -10.81 8.28 -27.15
N TYR A 37 -9.75 7.98 -26.39
CA TYR A 37 -9.25 6.62 -26.14
C TYR A 37 -9.19 6.37 -24.63
N ASP A 38 -9.52 5.16 -24.21
CA ASP A 38 -9.48 4.73 -22.81
C ASP A 38 -8.08 4.22 -22.45
N LEU A 39 -7.48 3.43 -23.36
CA LEU A 39 -6.17 2.80 -23.22
C LEU A 39 -5.18 3.29 -24.28
N LEU A 40 -4.00 3.70 -23.84
CA LEU A 40 -2.83 3.97 -24.69
C LEU A 40 -1.79 2.88 -24.45
N ILE A 41 -1.38 2.17 -25.50
CA ILE A 41 -0.28 1.21 -25.46
C ILE A 41 0.97 1.86 -26.05
N ILE A 42 2.03 1.97 -25.25
CA ILE A 42 3.35 2.43 -25.69
C ILE A 42 4.27 1.21 -25.80
N SER A 43 4.80 0.97 -27.00
CA SER A 43 5.57 -0.25 -27.32
C SER A 43 6.70 0.06 -28.30
N PRO A 44 7.83 -0.68 -28.32
CA PRO A 44 8.78 -0.52 -29.42
C PRO A 44 8.17 -0.98 -30.74
N GLU A 45 8.62 -0.39 -31.86
CA GLU A 45 8.18 -0.74 -33.21
C GLU A 45 8.19 -2.26 -33.48
N GLU A 46 9.19 -2.97 -32.97
CA GLU A 46 9.36 -4.43 -33.19
C GLU A 46 8.23 -5.30 -32.60
N PHE A 47 7.47 -4.79 -31.63
CA PHE A 47 6.35 -5.52 -31.00
C PHE A 47 4.98 -5.12 -31.55
N VAL A 48 4.87 -4.00 -32.29
CA VAL A 48 3.57 -3.45 -32.73
C VAL A 48 2.73 -4.47 -33.49
N SER A 49 3.34 -5.22 -34.40
CA SER A 49 2.62 -6.24 -35.19
C SER A 49 2.02 -7.40 -34.37
N LEU A 50 2.45 -7.56 -33.11
CA LEU A 50 1.92 -8.57 -32.19
C LEU A 50 0.77 -8.04 -31.33
N LEU A 51 0.49 -6.74 -31.34
CA LEU A 51 -0.51 -6.11 -30.48
C LEU A 51 -1.93 -6.20 -31.05
N ASP A 52 -2.09 -6.52 -32.34
CA ASP A 52 -3.40 -6.59 -33.00
C ASP A 52 -4.43 -7.45 -32.25
N PRO A 53 -4.10 -8.65 -31.70
CA PRO A 53 -5.05 -9.43 -30.92
C PRO A 53 -5.50 -8.72 -29.64
N LEU A 54 -4.57 -8.08 -28.91
CA LEU A 54 -4.89 -7.33 -27.69
C LEU A 54 -5.77 -6.13 -28.00
N VAL A 55 -5.41 -5.32 -28.99
CA VAL A 55 -6.20 -4.15 -29.41
C VAL A 55 -7.60 -4.58 -29.84
N THR A 56 -7.70 -5.63 -30.65
CA THR A 56 -9.00 -6.17 -31.09
C THR A 56 -9.84 -6.63 -29.91
N HIS A 57 -9.23 -7.32 -28.94
CA HIS A 57 -9.91 -7.77 -27.75
C HIS A 57 -10.43 -6.59 -26.91
N LYS A 58 -9.57 -5.60 -26.61
CA LYS A 58 -9.92 -4.41 -25.83
C LYS A 58 -11.05 -3.62 -26.47
N GLU A 59 -10.98 -3.37 -27.78
CA GLU A 59 -12.05 -2.73 -28.55
C GLU A 59 -13.35 -3.54 -28.50
N SER A 60 -13.27 -4.88 -28.53
CA SER A 60 -14.46 -5.75 -28.47
C SER A 60 -15.19 -5.71 -27.12
N ILE A 61 -14.48 -5.39 -26.03
CA ILE A 61 -15.05 -5.20 -24.69
C ILE A 61 -15.27 -3.71 -24.36
N GLY A 62 -15.16 -2.82 -25.36
CA GLY A 62 -15.50 -1.41 -25.24
C GLY A 62 -14.39 -0.50 -24.73
N ILE A 63 -13.16 -0.99 -24.59
CA ILE A 63 -11.98 -0.19 -24.21
C ILE A 63 -11.31 0.33 -25.49
N LYS A 64 -11.55 1.61 -25.81
CA LYS A 64 -10.95 2.24 -26.99
C LYS A 64 -9.45 2.35 -26.83
N THR A 65 -8.71 1.74 -27.73
CA THR A 65 -7.29 1.49 -27.58
C THR A 65 -6.49 2.16 -28.70
N ARG A 66 -5.45 2.89 -28.32
CA ARG A 66 -4.49 3.49 -29.24
C ARG A 66 -3.10 2.92 -29.00
N VAL A 67 -2.41 2.53 -30.07
CA VAL A 67 -0.98 2.17 -30.01
C VAL A 67 -0.14 3.35 -30.48
N LYS A 68 0.97 3.62 -29.78
CA LYS A 68 2.02 4.54 -30.21
C LYS A 68 3.39 3.91 -29.98
N THR A 69 4.31 4.10 -30.92
CA THR A 69 5.67 3.55 -30.79
C THR A 69 6.56 4.46 -30.00
N VAL A 70 7.52 3.88 -29.27
CA VAL A 70 8.57 4.66 -28.59
C VAL A 70 9.32 5.50 -29.62
N GLU A 71 9.69 4.91 -30.75
CA GLU A 71 10.44 5.57 -31.82
C GLU A 71 9.74 6.82 -32.36
N ASP A 72 8.43 6.74 -32.59
CA ASP A 72 7.66 7.90 -33.03
C ASP A 72 7.66 9.00 -31.97
N ILE A 73 7.37 8.65 -30.71
CA ILE A 73 7.30 9.61 -29.60
C ILE A 73 8.62 10.36 -29.46
N LEU A 74 9.74 9.63 -29.47
CA LEU A 74 11.07 10.22 -29.35
C LEU A 74 11.45 11.12 -30.54
N SER A 75 10.79 10.95 -31.69
CA SER A 75 10.97 11.81 -32.87
C SER A 75 10.07 13.05 -32.87
N GLU A 76 8.92 12.98 -32.18
CA GLU A 76 7.87 14.01 -32.17
C GLU A 76 8.00 14.97 -30.98
N TYR A 77 8.52 14.50 -29.85
CA TYR A 77 8.59 15.23 -28.60
C TYR A 77 10.04 15.64 -28.26
N VAL A 78 10.18 16.75 -27.53
CA VAL A 78 11.47 17.23 -27.01
C VAL A 78 11.38 17.24 -25.49
N GLY A 79 12.41 16.72 -24.83
CA GLY A 79 12.60 16.74 -23.38
C GLY A 79 14.09 16.68 -23.07
N GLN A 80 14.45 16.81 -21.79
CA GLN A 80 15.81 16.63 -21.28
C GLN A 80 16.34 15.23 -21.55
N ASP A 81 15.46 14.22 -21.47
CA ASP A 81 15.74 12.83 -21.80
C ASP A 81 14.51 12.06 -22.31
N GLN A 82 14.71 10.79 -22.69
CA GLN A 82 13.68 9.96 -23.32
C GLN A 82 12.46 9.69 -22.44
N PRO A 83 12.59 9.41 -21.12
CA PRO A 83 11.42 9.32 -20.26
C PRO A 83 10.61 10.62 -20.24
N GLU A 84 11.25 11.79 -20.21
CA GLU A 84 10.50 13.06 -20.22
C GLU A 84 9.78 13.28 -21.57
N GLN A 85 10.40 12.92 -22.70
CA GLN A 85 9.73 12.94 -24.01
C GLN A 85 8.46 12.07 -24.02
N ILE A 86 8.54 10.87 -23.42
CA ILE A 86 7.38 9.97 -23.27
C ILE A 86 6.33 10.59 -22.34
N LYS A 87 6.75 11.20 -21.24
CA LYS A 87 5.84 11.86 -20.28
C LYS A 87 5.09 13.03 -20.92
N TYR A 88 5.74 13.86 -21.74
CA TYR A 88 5.06 14.91 -22.50
C TYR A 88 4.02 14.35 -23.48
N PHE A 89 4.34 13.26 -24.18
CA PHE A 89 3.36 12.59 -25.03
C PHE A 89 2.16 12.06 -24.24
N ILE A 90 2.41 11.43 -23.08
CA ILE A 90 1.35 10.92 -22.21
C ILE A 90 0.45 12.08 -21.73
N LYS A 91 1.04 13.21 -21.32
CA LYS A 91 0.30 14.43 -20.98
C LYS A 91 -0.58 14.89 -22.14
N ASP A 92 -0.03 14.98 -23.35
CA ASP A 92 -0.80 15.37 -24.54
C ASP A 92 -1.92 14.38 -24.86
N ALA A 93 -1.68 13.08 -24.69
CA ALA A 93 -2.69 12.04 -24.87
C ALA A 93 -3.81 12.15 -23.83
N LYS A 94 -3.47 12.46 -22.57
CA LYS A 94 -4.46 12.74 -21.52
C LYS A 94 -5.31 13.97 -21.87
N GLU A 95 -4.69 15.07 -22.27
CA GLU A 95 -5.39 16.34 -22.52
C GLU A 95 -6.20 16.36 -23.82
N ASN A 96 -5.69 15.73 -24.88
CA ASN A 96 -6.29 15.80 -26.20
C ASN A 96 -7.11 14.57 -26.56
N TRP A 97 -6.80 13.41 -25.98
CA TRP A 97 -7.50 12.14 -26.26
C TRP A 97 -8.25 11.57 -25.04
N ASN A 98 -8.22 12.25 -23.88
CA ASN A 98 -8.83 11.79 -22.61
C ASN A 98 -8.35 10.39 -22.18
N VAL A 99 -7.10 10.04 -22.47
CA VAL A 99 -6.51 8.76 -22.03
C VAL A 99 -6.54 8.68 -20.51
N THR A 100 -7.00 7.54 -19.99
CA THR A 100 -7.04 7.22 -18.55
C THR A 100 -6.09 6.09 -18.16
N HIS A 101 -5.74 5.22 -19.10
CA HIS A 101 -4.86 4.08 -18.87
C HIS A 101 -3.68 4.09 -19.86
N VAL A 102 -2.47 3.84 -19.38
CA VAL A 102 -1.25 3.72 -20.19
C VAL A 102 -0.56 2.39 -19.91
N LEU A 103 -0.51 1.54 -20.91
CA LEU A 103 0.18 0.26 -20.86
C LEU A 103 1.56 0.38 -21.52
N LEU A 104 2.61 0.18 -20.73
CA LEU A 104 3.99 0.14 -21.22
C LEU A 104 4.33 -1.31 -21.59
N MET A 105 4.41 -1.60 -22.90
CA MET A 105 4.76 -2.93 -23.42
C MET A 105 6.25 -2.99 -23.76
N GLY A 106 7.07 -3.47 -22.82
CA GLY A 106 8.50 -3.64 -22.99
C GLY A 106 9.28 -3.56 -21.68
N GLY A 107 10.42 -4.25 -21.61
CA GLY A 107 11.37 -4.18 -20.50
C GLY A 107 12.81 -3.99 -20.97
N LEU A 108 13.77 -4.50 -20.21
CA LEU A 108 15.15 -4.62 -20.69
C LEU A 108 15.20 -5.45 -21.98
N LYS A 109 16.16 -5.21 -22.88
CA LYS A 109 16.27 -5.90 -24.17
C LYS A 109 16.88 -7.31 -24.10
N SER A 110 17.55 -7.66 -23.01
CA SER A 110 18.32 -8.92 -22.92
C SER A 110 18.28 -9.56 -21.54
N TYR A 111 18.07 -10.88 -21.54
CA TYR A 111 18.18 -11.75 -20.37
C TYR A 111 19.63 -11.92 -19.90
N ILE A 112 20.58 -11.84 -20.82
CA ILE A 112 21.99 -12.11 -20.55
C ILE A 112 22.67 -10.86 -20.05
N TYR A 113 22.57 -9.76 -20.79
CA TYR A 113 23.20 -8.50 -20.44
C TYR A 113 22.48 -7.34 -21.09
N ALA A 114 22.09 -6.38 -20.27
CA ALA A 114 21.70 -5.06 -20.71
C ALA A 114 22.42 -4.00 -19.85
N LYS A 115 22.72 -2.85 -20.45
CA LYS A 115 23.10 -1.65 -19.70
C LYS A 115 21.79 -0.99 -19.27
N ASP A 116 21.43 -1.19 -18.02
CA ASP A 116 20.15 -0.77 -17.46
C ASP A 116 20.08 0.73 -17.15
N LYS A 117 21.21 1.34 -16.76
CA LYS A 117 21.32 2.79 -16.51
C LYS A 117 22.19 3.45 -17.57
N ASP A 118 21.67 4.50 -18.20
CA ASP A 118 22.48 5.34 -19.09
C ASP A 118 23.28 6.38 -18.31
N ASP A 119 22.63 6.98 -17.32
CA ASP A 119 23.19 7.88 -16.30
C ASP A 119 22.48 7.65 -14.95
N ARG A 120 22.44 8.65 -14.06
CA ARG A 120 21.77 8.53 -12.75
C ARG A 120 20.24 8.62 -12.84
N ASN A 121 19.69 9.19 -13.91
CA ASN A 121 18.28 9.56 -14.05
C ASN A 121 17.47 8.56 -14.88
N HIS A 122 18.07 7.81 -15.81
CA HIS A 122 17.27 6.98 -16.71
C HIS A 122 18.00 5.76 -17.29
N GLY A 123 17.20 4.86 -17.87
CA GLY A 123 17.63 3.80 -18.77
C GLY A 123 16.84 3.87 -20.08
N SER A 124 17.52 4.11 -21.21
CA SER A 124 16.84 4.54 -22.44
C SER A 124 17.41 3.91 -23.71
N THR A 125 18.65 4.25 -24.08
CA THR A 125 19.14 4.21 -25.47
C THR A 125 19.46 2.82 -26.01
N ASN A 126 20.04 1.93 -25.20
CA ASN A 126 20.48 0.59 -25.69
C ASN A 126 19.98 -0.57 -24.85
N GLY A 127 19.59 -0.33 -23.60
CA GLY A 127 19.21 -1.38 -22.65
C GLY A 127 17.73 -1.73 -22.65
N TRP A 128 16.87 -0.83 -23.12
CA TRP A 128 15.43 -0.87 -22.88
C TRP A 128 14.62 -0.84 -24.17
N HIS A 129 13.49 -1.55 -24.15
CA HIS A 129 12.43 -1.49 -25.16
C HIS A 129 11.53 -0.27 -24.96
N VAL A 130 11.17 0.01 -23.71
CA VAL A 130 10.47 1.23 -23.29
C VAL A 130 11.30 1.87 -22.18
N PRO A 131 11.77 3.12 -22.36
CA PRO A 131 12.58 3.83 -21.38
C PRO A 131 12.00 3.84 -19.95
N VAL A 132 12.89 4.01 -18.98
CA VAL A 132 12.54 4.00 -17.54
C VAL A 132 13.20 5.17 -16.81
N ARG A 133 12.52 5.68 -15.79
CA ARG A 133 13.03 6.71 -14.88
C ARG A 133 13.68 6.03 -13.67
N TYR A 134 14.87 6.48 -13.30
CA TYR A 134 15.45 6.24 -12.00
C TYR A 134 15.29 7.51 -11.16
N THR A 135 14.78 7.35 -9.94
CA THR A 135 14.70 8.45 -8.98
C THR A 135 16.09 8.74 -8.41
N ASN A 136 16.25 9.90 -7.78
CA ASN A 136 17.41 10.23 -6.95
C ASN A 136 17.01 10.36 -5.46
N ILE A 137 15.92 9.68 -5.08
CA ILE A 137 15.45 9.59 -3.70
C ILE A 137 16.30 8.54 -2.98
N ARG A 138 17.16 9.00 -2.08
CA ARG A 138 18.08 8.13 -1.33
C ARG A 138 17.44 7.63 -0.05
N HIS A 139 17.56 6.34 0.21
CA HIS A 139 17.27 5.73 1.51
C HIS A 139 18.35 4.69 1.85
N SER A 140 18.94 4.76 3.04
CA SER A 140 20.03 3.88 3.46
C SER A 140 21.18 3.84 2.42
N ASN A 141 21.51 2.66 1.90
CA ASN A 141 22.53 2.46 0.85
C ASN A 141 21.96 2.53 -0.57
N GLU A 142 20.66 2.75 -0.74
CA GLU A 142 20.05 2.90 -2.05
C GLU A 142 20.17 4.31 -2.59
N VAL A 143 20.66 4.37 -3.83
CA VAL A 143 20.88 5.61 -4.58
C VAL A 143 19.78 5.73 -5.63
N GLY A 144 18.53 5.71 -5.16
CA GLY A 144 17.33 5.77 -5.99
C GLY A 144 16.88 4.43 -6.58
N VAL A 145 15.61 4.41 -6.99
CA VAL A 145 14.90 3.23 -7.50
C VAL A 145 14.36 3.48 -8.91
N ILE A 146 14.01 2.41 -9.62
CA ILE A 146 13.35 2.49 -10.92
C ILE A 146 11.85 2.71 -10.71
N SER A 147 11.25 3.70 -11.38
CA SER A 147 9.85 4.06 -11.14
C SER A 147 9.11 4.42 -12.41
N ASP A 148 7.98 3.72 -12.64
CA ASP A 148 7.01 4.08 -13.68
C ASP A 148 5.91 5.00 -13.16
N LEU A 149 5.84 5.27 -11.84
CA LEU A 149 4.98 6.32 -11.28
C LEU A 149 5.25 7.67 -11.97
N TYR A 150 6.50 7.87 -12.39
CA TYR A 150 6.92 9.01 -13.20
C TYR A 150 6.01 9.28 -14.42
N TYR A 151 5.49 8.23 -15.07
CA TYR A 151 4.64 8.38 -16.25
C TYR A 151 3.17 8.68 -15.91
N SER A 152 2.73 8.40 -14.69
CA SER A 152 1.36 8.63 -14.23
C SER A 152 1.18 9.93 -13.46
N ASP A 153 2.20 10.41 -12.78
CA ASP A 153 2.20 11.67 -12.03
C ASP A 153 2.53 12.82 -12.99
N LEU A 154 1.52 13.53 -13.50
CA LEU A 154 1.65 14.49 -14.61
C LEU A 154 1.53 15.94 -14.15
N TYR A 155 0.81 16.21 -13.06
CA TYR A 155 0.53 17.56 -12.60
C TYR A 155 0.70 17.67 -11.10
N ARG A 156 1.34 18.76 -10.66
CA ARG A 156 1.27 19.22 -9.27
C ARG A 156 0.59 20.56 -9.16
N TYR A 157 0.02 20.81 -7.99
CA TYR A 157 -0.53 22.12 -7.65
C TYR A 157 0.54 22.98 -6.97
N ASP A 158 0.95 24.05 -7.64
CA ASP A 158 1.82 25.08 -7.08
C ASP A 158 0.98 26.00 -6.19
N GLU A 159 1.10 25.80 -4.87
CA GLU A 159 0.39 26.60 -3.87
C GLU A 159 0.81 28.07 -3.86
N GLU A 160 2.09 28.37 -4.16
CA GLU A 160 2.62 29.74 -4.11
C GLU A 160 2.01 30.61 -5.21
N ASN A 161 1.85 30.04 -6.41
CA ASN A 161 1.30 30.74 -7.57
C ASN A 161 -0.16 30.38 -7.87
N ALA A 162 -0.77 29.49 -7.07
CA ALA A 162 -2.16 29.03 -7.20
C ALA A 162 -2.51 28.52 -8.61
N LYS A 163 -1.66 27.68 -9.18
CA LYS A 163 -1.80 27.12 -10.54
C LYS A 163 -1.44 25.63 -10.55
N TRP A 164 -2.03 24.89 -11.49
CA TRP A 164 -1.54 23.58 -11.87
C TRP A 164 -0.35 23.74 -12.81
N GLU A 165 0.69 22.94 -12.60
CA GLU A 165 1.85 22.87 -13.48
C GLU A 165 2.21 21.42 -13.80
N PHE A 166 3.02 21.24 -14.84
CA PHE A 166 3.53 19.93 -15.19
C PHE A 166 4.51 19.46 -14.12
N GLU A 167 4.29 18.28 -13.59
CA GLU A 167 5.18 17.65 -12.61
C GLU A 167 6.28 16.90 -13.38
N ASP A 168 7.41 17.54 -13.62
CA ASP A 168 8.54 16.98 -14.37
C ASP A 168 9.50 16.14 -13.51
N TRP A 169 9.32 16.14 -12.19
CA TRP A 169 10.23 15.62 -11.16
C TRP A 169 11.59 16.35 -11.09
N ASP A 170 11.74 17.55 -11.65
CA ASP A 170 12.98 18.36 -11.60
C ASP A 170 12.62 19.82 -11.26
N SER A 171 11.94 20.00 -10.12
CA SER A 171 11.38 21.28 -9.67
C SER A 171 12.40 22.41 -9.48
N ASN A 172 13.69 22.06 -9.35
CA ASN A 172 14.78 23.01 -9.20
C ASN A 172 15.62 23.20 -10.50
N GLU A 173 15.24 22.52 -11.58
CA GLU A 173 15.86 22.58 -12.92
C GLU A 173 17.37 22.27 -12.92
N ASP A 174 17.85 21.41 -12.00
CA ASP A 174 19.26 21.02 -11.92
C ASP A 174 19.60 19.78 -12.78
N GLY A 175 18.59 19.17 -13.41
CA GLY A 175 18.71 18.00 -14.26
C GLY A 175 18.87 16.70 -13.47
N ILE A 176 18.58 16.68 -12.17
CA ILE A 176 18.59 15.48 -11.31
C ILE A 176 17.17 15.20 -10.85
N PHE A 177 16.53 14.23 -11.50
CA PHE A 177 15.11 13.96 -11.30
C PHE A 177 14.81 13.26 -9.98
N ALA A 178 13.79 13.73 -9.25
CA ALA A 178 13.32 13.26 -7.97
C ALA A 178 14.48 13.17 -6.95
N ASN A 179 15.17 14.28 -6.73
CA ASN A 179 16.28 14.37 -5.80
C ASN A 179 15.79 14.60 -4.36
N SER A 180 16.26 13.78 -3.40
CA SER A 180 15.92 13.97 -1.98
C SER A 180 17.00 14.67 -1.13
N GLU A 181 18.14 15.03 -1.75
CA GLU A 181 19.27 15.67 -1.07
C GLU A 181 18.89 17.05 -0.49
N PHE A 182 19.23 17.29 0.78
CA PHE A 182 18.71 18.43 1.57
C PHE A 182 18.82 19.82 0.91
N ASN A 183 19.89 20.10 0.15
CA ASN A 183 20.11 21.40 -0.49
C ASN A 183 19.58 21.49 -1.93
N ASN A 184 19.23 20.36 -2.54
CA ASN A 184 18.80 20.24 -3.94
C ASN A 184 17.55 19.35 -4.01
N ARG A 185 16.66 19.46 -3.02
CA ARG A 185 15.50 18.58 -2.95
C ARG A 185 14.44 19.03 -3.96
N ASP A 186 13.87 18.06 -4.67
CA ASP A 186 12.69 18.28 -5.48
C ASP A 186 11.41 18.28 -4.66
N THR A 187 10.49 19.16 -5.06
CA THR A 187 9.11 19.13 -4.58
C THR A 187 8.34 18.17 -5.48
N LEU A 188 7.68 17.17 -4.91
CA LEU A 188 6.91 16.16 -5.63
C LEU A 188 5.58 15.96 -4.89
N ASP A 189 4.45 15.90 -5.60
CA ASP A 189 3.17 15.51 -4.96
C ASP A 189 2.94 13.99 -5.00
N LEU A 190 3.52 13.30 -5.98
CA LEU A 190 3.52 11.85 -6.17
C LEU A 190 2.12 11.25 -6.40
N ILE A 191 1.17 12.05 -6.86
CA ILE A 191 -0.22 11.63 -7.07
C ILE A 191 -0.40 11.18 -8.53
N PRO A 192 -0.73 9.90 -8.79
CA PRO A 192 -1.05 9.46 -10.15
C PRO A 192 -2.28 10.19 -10.71
N ASP A 193 -2.14 10.83 -11.87
CA ASP A 193 -3.21 11.49 -12.63
C ASP A 193 -3.90 10.56 -13.64
N LEU A 194 -3.25 9.47 -13.99
CA LEU A 194 -3.79 8.39 -14.81
C LEU A 194 -3.17 7.06 -14.38
N TYR A 195 -3.65 5.96 -14.93
CA TYR A 195 -3.25 4.63 -14.51
C TYR A 195 -2.15 4.07 -15.41
N VAL A 196 -0.96 3.80 -14.86
CA VAL A 196 0.15 3.18 -15.59
C VAL A 196 0.38 1.75 -15.10
N GLY A 197 0.59 0.83 -16.04
CA GLY A 197 1.08 -0.52 -15.75
C GLY A 197 2.07 -0.97 -16.82
N ARG A 198 2.99 -1.87 -16.46
CA ARG A 198 4.00 -2.39 -17.38
C ARG A 198 3.81 -3.88 -17.66
N LEU A 199 3.81 -4.25 -18.94
CA LEU A 199 4.05 -5.62 -19.38
C LEU A 199 5.52 -5.74 -19.75
N ALA A 200 6.34 -6.07 -18.75
CA ALA A 200 7.77 -6.28 -18.98
C ALA A 200 7.95 -7.51 -19.87
N CYS A 201 8.65 -7.33 -20.99
CA CYS A 201 8.92 -8.37 -21.95
C CYS A 201 10.20 -8.06 -22.72
N ARG A 202 10.93 -9.11 -23.10
CA ARG A 202 12.17 -9.05 -23.89
C ARG A 202 11.97 -9.54 -25.31
N THR A 203 11.07 -10.50 -25.47
CA THR A 203 10.92 -11.32 -26.65
C THR A 203 9.48 -11.35 -27.13
N THR A 204 9.30 -11.64 -28.42
CA THR A 204 7.98 -11.85 -29.02
C THR A 204 7.21 -13.01 -28.37
N PHE A 205 7.90 -14.00 -27.80
CA PHE A 205 7.27 -15.10 -27.06
C PHE A 205 6.59 -14.61 -25.77
N GLU A 206 7.27 -13.75 -25.00
CA GLU A 206 6.67 -13.15 -23.80
C GLU A 206 5.53 -12.20 -24.15
N VAL A 207 5.67 -11.41 -25.22
CA VAL A 207 4.58 -10.54 -25.70
C VAL A 207 3.31 -11.35 -25.96
N ASN A 208 3.41 -12.43 -26.76
CA ASN A 208 2.26 -13.30 -27.02
C ASN A 208 1.74 -13.96 -25.74
N THR A 209 2.64 -14.44 -24.86
CA THR A 209 2.26 -15.06 -23.58
C THR A 209 1.42 -14.11 -22.72
N LEU A 210 1.85 -12.86 -22.58
CA LEU A 210 1.16 -11.86 -21.76
C LEU A 210 -0.18 -11.46 -22.39
N ILE A 211 -0.22 -11.28 -23.71
CA ILE A 211 -1.45 -10.98 -24.46
C ILE A 211 -2.47 -12.11 -24.33
N ASP A 212 -2.06 -13.36 -24.55
CA ASP A 212 -2.94 -14.53 -24.48
C ASP A 212 -3.59 -14.66 -23.10
N LYS A 213 -2.80 -14.43 -22.03
CA LYS A 213 -3.30 -14.40 -20.65
C LYS A 213 -4.36 -13.31 -20.42
N ILE A 214 -4.10 -12.08 -20.88
CA ILE A 214 -5.04 -10.96 -20.74
C ILE A 214 -6.34 -11.28 -21.46
N ILE A 215 -6.26 -11.69 -22.73
CA ILE A 215 -7.43 -12.05 -23.53
C ILE A 215 -8.21 -13.17 -22.84
N HIS A 216 -7.55 -14.23 -22.35
CA HIS A 216 -8.25 -15.32 -21.69
C HIS A 216 -8.94 -14.87 -20.39
N TYR A 217 -8.24 -14.11 -19.56
CA TYR A 217 -8.76 -13.60 -18.29
C TYR A 217 -9.98 -12.69 -18.50
N GLU A 218 -9.94 -11.80 -19.49
CA GLU A 218 -11.02 -10.87 -19.81
C GLU A 218 -12.14 -11.47 -20.67
N SER A 219 -11.92 -12.64 -21.29
CA SER A 219 -12.97 -13.33 -22.07
C SER A 219 -14.05 -14.01 -21.23
N THR A 220 -13.94 -13.99 -19.91
CA THR A 220 -14.92 -14.58 -18.98
C THR A 220 -15.24 -13.60 -17.85
N SER A 221 -16.43 -13.70 -17.27
CA SER A 221 -16.82 -12.90 -16.12
C SER A 221 -16.27 -13.44 -14.79
N PRO A 222 -16.32 -12.67 -13.69
CA PRO A 222 -16.01 -13.16 -12.36
C PRO A 222 -16.83 -14.41 -11.96
N GLU A 223 -18.12 -14.45 -12.31
CA GLU A 223 -19.02 -15.56 -11.97
C GLU A 223 -18.64 -16.86 -12.69
N GLU A 224 -18.00 -16.77 -13.85
CA GLU A 224 -17.49 -17.91 -14.61
C GLU A 224 -16.16 -18.44 -14.05
N LYS A 225 -15.57 -17.77 -13.05
CA LYS A 225 -14.32 -18.13 -12.39
C LYS A 225 -14.53 -18.53 -10.92
N PRO A 226 -14.83 -19.81 -10.61
CA PRO A 226 -15.04 -20.27 -9.22
C PRO A 226 -13.87 -20.02 -8.27
N TRP A 227 -12.67 -19.78 -8.80
CA TRP A 227 -11.45 -19.49 -8.06
C TRP A 227 -11.24 -17.99 -7.79
N TYR A 228 -12.00 -17.10 -8.42
CA TYR A 228 -11.75 -15.66 -8.36
C TYR A 228 -12.02 -15.05 -6.98
N ASN A 229 -13.13 -15.39 -6.32
CA ASN A 229 -13.43 -14.88 -4.98
C ASN A 229 -12.65 -15.58 -3.85
N ARG A 230 -11.64 -16.39 -4.19
CA ARG A 230 -10.68 -16.94 -3.24
C ARG A 230 -9.47 -16.02 -3.12
N MET A 231 -9.10 -15.72 -1.90
CA MET A 231 -7.86 -15.02 -1.59
C MET A 231 -6.92 -15.90 -0.77
N VAL A 232 -5.65 -15.89 -1.14
CA VAL A 232 -4.57 -16.61 -0.45
C VAL A 232 -3.68 -15.60 0.25
N GLY A 233 -3.37 -15.87 1.50
CA GLY A 233 -2.49 -15.07 2.33
C GLY A 233 -1.27 -15.88 2.75
N ILE A 234 -0.08 -15.47 2.34
CA ILE A 234 1.18 -16.17 2.59
C ILE A 234 2.05 -15.27 3.46
N ALA A 235 2.28 -15.65 4.72
CA ALA A 235 2.94 -14.76 5.65
C ALA A 235 3.61 -15.46 6.83
N GLY A 236 4.54 -14.75 7.43
CA GLY A 236 5.16 -15.08 8.70
C GLY A 236 5.63 -13.79 9.36
N ARG A 237 6.76 -13.85 10.07
CA ARG A 237 7.36 -12.64 10.67
C ARG A 237 8.22 -11.91 9.64
N THR A 238 7.89 -10.65 9.39
CA THR A 238 8.65 -9.73 8.52
C THR A 238 9.62 -8.90 9.35
N PHE A 239 9.18 -8.26 10.42
CA PHE A 239 10.06 -7.49 11.29
C PHE A 239 9.99 -8.04 12.72
N ASP A 240 8.79 -8.05 13.31
CA ASP A 240 8.61 -8.40 14.71
C ASP A 240 7.20 -8.96 14.96
N LEU A 241 6.94 -9.35 16.20
CA LEU A 241 5.63 -9.81 16.65
C LEU A 241 4.78 -8.63 17.11
N PHE A 242 3.66 -8.42 16.43
CA PHE A 242 2.64 -7.45 16.79
C PHE A 242 1.87 -7.87 18.06
N SER A 243 1.80 -6.96 19.03
CA SER A 243 1.09 -7.18 20.31
C SER A 243 -0.40 -6.85 20.26
N GLY A 244 -0.90 -6.46 19.09
CA GLY A 244 -2.27 -5.99 18.91
C GLY A 244 -2.47 -4.51 19.17
N LEU A 245 -1.43 -3.70 19.40
CA LEU A 245 -1.57 -2.28 19.73
C LEU A 245 -2.16 -1.48 18.56
N ASP A 246 -3.42 -1.07 18.71
CA ASP A 246 -4.18 -0.28 17.73
C ASP A 246 -3.83 1.21 17.85
N GLN A 247 -4.04 1.80 19.03
CA GLN A 247 -3.74 3.22 19.30
C GLN A 247 -3.24 3.43 20.72
N THR A 248 -2.55 4.56 20.93
CA THR A 248 -2.04 4.96 22.24
C THR A 248 -2.07 6.47 22.40
N GLN A 249 -2.68 6.94 23.48
CA GLN A 249 -2.51 8.32 23.95
C GLN A 249 -1.61 8.29 25.18
N GLN A 250 -0.42 8.89 25.06
CA GLN A 250 0.62 8.86 26.09
C GLN A 250 1.43 10.17 26.12
N ASN A 251 1.61 10.74 27.30
CA ASN A 251 2.70 11.65 27.68
C ASN A 251 2.44 12.04 29.14
N ASP A 252 3.36 11.76 30.04
CA ASP A 252 3.07 11.84 31.48
C ASP A 252 2.93 13.30 31.93
N SER A 253 1.68 13.81 32.02
CA SER A 253 1.43 15.15 32.59
C SER A 253 0.92 15.13 34.02
N ASP A 254 -0.17 14.40 34.33
CA ASP A 254 -0.74 14.31 35.69
C ASP A 254 -1.89 13.28 35.74
N SER A 255 -2.56 13.14 36.89
CA SER A 255 -3.76 12.28 37.05
C SER A 255 -4.91 12.99 37.78
N VAL A 256 -6.15 12.76 37.35
CA VAL A 256 -7.37 13.27 38.02
C VAL A 256 -8.16 12.11 38.63
N ASN A 257 -8.84 12.37 39.76
CA ASN A 257 -9.69 11.40 40.43
C ASN A 257 -10.87 11.00 39.54
N ILE A 258 -11.16 9.70 39.50
CA ILE A 258 -12.35 9.17 38.81
C ILE A 258 -13.56 9.44 39.71
N SER A 259 -14.51 10.21 39.18
CA SER A 259 -15.77 10.60 39.81
C SER A 259 -16.97 9.82 39.27
N GLY A 260 -16.81 9.10 38.16
CA GLY A 260 -17.81 8.23 37.55
C GLY A 260 -18.41 8.74 36.24
N ASP A 261 -17.95 9.90 35.76
CA ASP A 261 -18.42 10.54 34.52
C ASP A 261 -17.27 10.76 33.51
N GLU A 262 -16.12 10.09 33.71
CA GLU A 262 -14.94 10.24 32.87
C GLU A 262 -15.04 9.45 31.57
N TRP A 263 -14.77 10.11 30.44
CA TRP A 263 -14.79 9.49 29.12
C TRP A 263 -13.76 10.09 28.15
N GLN A 264 -13.34 9.28 27.18
CA GLN A 264 -12.42 9.63 26.10
C GLN A 264 -12.99 9.24 24.73
N GLU A 265 -13.09 10.20 23.80
CA GLU A 265 -13.38 9.94 22.39
C GLU A 265 -12.13 9.38 21.69
N PHE A 266 -12.32 8.39 20.83
CA PHE A 266 -11.29 7.89 19.91
C PHE A 266 -11.94 7.33 18.65
N LYS A 267 -11.13 7.07 17.62
CA LYS A 267 -11.58 6.46 16.36
C LYS A 267 -10.74 5.20 16.08
N PRO A 268 -11.27 3.98 16.22
CA PRO A 268 -10.49 2.76 16.00
C PRO A 268 -9.80 2.74 14.63
N ARG A 269 -8.57 2.22 14.57
CA ARG A 269 -7.86 1.96 13.30
C ARG A 269 -8.01 0.50 12.85
N SER A 270 -8.18 -0.41 13.79
CA SER A 270 -8.54 -1.81 13.53
C SER A 270 -10.05 -1.99 13.52
N GLY A 271 -10.54 -2.95 12.71
CA GLY A 271 -11.97 -3.32 12.67
C GLY A 271 -12.43 -4.20 13.85
N ILE A 272 -11.52 -4.49 14.78
CA ILE A 272 -11.77 -5.31 15.97
C ILE A 272 -11.11 -4.64 17.18
N LEU A 273 -11.78 -4.66 18.32
CA LEU A 273 -11.20 -4.34 19.61
C LEU A 273 -11.35 -5.53 20.57
N SER A 274 -10.26 -5.87 21.25
CA SER A 274 -10.17 -7.00 22.17
C SER A 274 -9.76 -6.58 23.58
N ARG A 275 -9.11 -5.42 23.72
CA ARG A 275 -8.63 -4.92 25.02
C ARG A 275 -8.47 -3.40 25.01
N ILE A 276 -8.72 -2.79 26.16
CA ILE A 276 -8.35 -1.41 26.47
C ILE A 276 -7.37 -1.42 27.65
N GLU A 277 -6.31 -0.62 27.61
CA GLU A 277 -5.49 -0.35 28.79
C GLU A 277 -5.63 1.11 29.20
N LEU A 278 -5.83 1.33 30.49
CA LEU A 278 -5.87 2.65 31.09
C LEU A 278 -4.67 2.84 32.00
N LYS A 279 -4.08 4.04 32.01
CA LYS A 279 -3.00 4.37 32.93
C LYS A 279 -3.57 4.90 34.25
N ILE A 280 -3.78 4.01 35.21
CA ILE A 280 -4.55 4.27 36.44
C ILE A 280 -3.78 3.88 37.69
N ARG A 281 -4.19 4.42 38.83
CA ARG A 281 -3.74 4.01 40.18
C ARG A 281 -4.86 4.05 41.19
N SER A 282 -4.64 3.38 42.33
CA SER A 282 -5.42 3.56 43.55
C SER A 282 -4.69 4.45 44.58
N PHE A 283 -5.47 5.24 45.32
CA PHE A 283 -4.99 6.02 46.47
C PHE A 283 -4.94 5.23 47.78
N SER A 284 -5.45 4.01 47.81
CA SER A 284 -5.54 3.20 49.03
C SER A 284 -5.10 1.76 48.77
N PRO A 285 -4.37 1.14 49.71
CA PRO A 285 -3.98 -0.27 49.60
C PRO A 285 -5.09 -1.24 50.04
N GLU A 286 -6.22 -0.72 50.54
CA GLU A 286 -7.35 -1.53 51.01
C GLU A 286 -8.25 -1.98 49.84
N THR A 287 -9.07 -3.02 50.05
CA THR A 287 -10.07 -3.44 49.07
C THR A 287 -11.11 -2.34 48.85
N LYS A 288 -11.32 -1.97 47.58
CA LYS A 288 -12.27 -0.96 47.12
C LYS A 288 -13.27 -1.55 46.11
N PRO A 289 -14.34 -0.82 45.72
CA PRO A 289 -15.20 -1.25 44.65
C PRO A 289 -14.41 -1.52 43.36
N PRO A 290 -14.86 -2.45 42.53
CA PRO A 290 -14.23 -2.69 41.23
C PRO A 290 -14.32 -1.46 40.33
N LEU A 291 -13.42 -1.38 39.36
CA LEU A 291 -13.43 -0.35 38.34
C LEU A 291 -13.98 -0.96 37.04
N THR A 292 -14.94 -0.29 36.43
CA THR A 292 -15.55 -0.72 35.16
C THR A 292 -15.15 0.21 34.03
N VAL A 293 -14.80 -0.38 32.89
CA VAL A 293 -14.56 0.33 31.63
C VAL A 293 -15.59 -0.12 30.62
N THR A 294 -16.22 0.84 29.96
CA THR A 294 -17.18 0.61 28.87
C THR A 294 -16.67 1.16 27.55
N LEU A 295 -16.92 0.42 26.47
CA LEU A 295 -16.83 0.90 25.10
C LEU A 295 -18.23 1.34 24.66
N GLU A 296 -18.36 2.54 24.12
CA GLU A 296 -19.66 3.16 23.85
C GLU A 296 -19.74 3.78 22.44
N LYS A 297 -20.90 3.68 21.79
CA LYS A 297 -21.26 4.39 20.55
C LYS A 297 -22.79 4.48 20.45
N PRO A 298 -23.40 5.68 20.48
CA PRO A 298 -22.80 6.96 20.88
C PRO A 298 -22.43 6.97 22.38
N LEU A 299 -21.80 8.04 22.86
CA LEU A 299 -21.49 8.25 24.28
C LEU A 299 -22.74 8.01 25.16
N GLY A 300 -22.58 7.22 26.23
CA GLY A 300 -23.65 6.78 27.12
C GLY A 300 -24.41 5.52 26.67
N THR A 301 -24.09 4.96 25.50
CA THR A 301 -24.66 3.68 25.02
C THR A 301 -23.58 2.61 25.00
N THR A 302 -23.56 1.76 26.03
CA THR A 302 -22.58 0.67 26.19
C THR A 302 -22.73 -0.39 25.10
N LEU A 303 -21.64 -0.65 24.39
CA LEU A 303 -21.48 -1.75 23.44
C LEU A 303 -20.78 -2.95 24.05
N ALA A 304 -19.75 -2.69 24.87
CA ALA A 304 -19.00 -3.71 25.60
C ALA A 304 -18.55 -3.15 26.97
N SER A 305 -18.34 -4.03 27.95
CA SER A 305 -17.91 -3.65 29.29
C SER A 305 -16.94 -4.67 29.86
N SER A 306 -15.96 -4.20 30.64
CA SER A 306 -15.03 -5.04 31.40
C SER A 306 -14.86 -4.45 32.80
N GLU A 307 -14.90 -5.31 33.81
CA GLU A 307 -14.76 -4.94 35.22
C GLU A 307 -13.52 -5.63 35.81
N ILE A 308 -12.70 -4.89 36.57
CA ILE A 308 -11.56 -5.46 37.30
C ILE A 308 -11.67 -5.21 38.81
N PRO A 309 -11.31 -6.18 39.66
CA PRO A 309 -11.26 -5.99 41.09
C PRO A 309 -10.17 -4.99 41.51
N SER A 310 -10.43 -4.27 42.60
CA SER A 310 -9.53 -3.24 43.16
C SER A 310 -8.11 -3.72 43.47
N ASN A 311 -7.93 -5.00 43.82
CA ASN A 311 -6.61 -5.56 44.13
C ASN A 311 -5.71 -5.76 42.89
N GLN A 312 -6.25 -5.61 41.68
CA GLN A 312 -5.48 -5.63 40.43
C GLN A 312 -5.05 -4.24 39.98
N ILE A 313 -5.52 -3.18 40.66
CA ILE A 313 -5.18 -1.79 40.36
C ILE A 313 -3.97 -1.39 41.23
N PRO A 314 -2.87 -0.90 40.63
CA PRO A 314 -1.66 -0.59 41.38
C PRO A 314 -1.86 0.53 42.40
N TRP A 315 -1.30 0.36 43.58
CA TRP A 315 -1.34 1.35 44.65
C TRP A 315 -0.23 2.39 44.50
N ASN A 316 -0.59 3.67 44.64
CA ASN A 316 0.32 4.82 44.75
C ASN A 316 1.23 5.10 43.53
N ARG A 317 1.14 4.30 42.47
CA ARG A 317 1.84 4.53 41.19
C ARG A 317 0.90 4.21 40.04
N SER A 318 0.81 5.11 39.07
CA SER A 318 0.04 4.87 37.85
C SER A 318 0.77 3.89 36.97
N GLU A 319 0.08 2.79 36.62
CA GLU A 319 0.54 1.79 35.67
C GLU A 319 -0.54 1.52 34.64
N TRP A 320 -0.17 0.86 33.55
CA TRP A 320 -1.14 0.37 32.56
C TRP A 320 -1.89 -0.83 33.12
N VAL A 321 -3.21 -0.71 33.20
CA VAL A 321 -4.11 -1.77 33.66
C VAL A 321 -5.04 -2.17 32.53
N SER A 322 -5.13 -3.47 32.27
CA SER A 322 -5.85 -4.04 31.13
C SER A 322 -7.29 -4.40 31.48
N PHE A 323 -8.18 -4.07 30.56
CA PHE A 323 -9.60 -4.40 30.53
C PHE A 323 -9.85 -5.18 29.25
N ASP A 324 -9.98 -6.50 29.37
CA ASP A 324 -10.16 -7.40 28.24
C ASP A 324 -11.65 -7.57 27.92
N PHE A 325 -11.99 -7.53 26.63
CA PHE A 325 -13.35 -7.75 26.12
C PHE A 325 -13.37 -9.02 25.28
N GLN A 326 -14.55 -9.59 25.07
CA GLN A 326 -14.72 -10.50 23.94
C GLN A 326 -14.53 -9.69 22.65
N ASN A 327 -13.75 -10.22 21.69
CA ASN A 327 -13.47 -9.55 20.41
C ASN A 327 -14.73 -8.88 19.86
N PHE A 328 -14.69 -7.56 19.76
CA PHE A 328 -15.82 -6.73 19.39
C PHE A 328 -15.55 -6.06 18.05
N SER A 329 -16.44 -6.25 17.08
CA SER A 329 -16.33 -5.61 15.77
C SER A 329 -16.60 -4.12 15.88
N VAL A 330 -15.69 -3.31 15.35
CA VAL A 330 -15.84 -1.86 15.27
C VAL A 330 -15.66 -1.40 13.83
N GLU A 331 -16.33 -0.32 13.49
CA GLU A 331 -16.13 0.40 12.24
C GLU A 331 -14.88 1.29 12.37
N GLN A 332 -13.91 1.13 11.47
CA GLN A 332 -12.69 1.93 11.44
C GLN A 332 -13.01 3.41 11.14
N GLY A 333 -12.28 4.33 11.76
CA GLY A 333 -12.42 5.78 11.54
C GLY A 333 -13.69 6.42 12.14
N GLU A 334 -14.64 5.61 12.57
CA GLU A 334 -15.86 6.06 13.24
C GLU A 334 -15.60 6.43 14.70
N LYS A 335 -16.48 7.25 15.29
CA LYS A 335 -16.32 7.73 16.68
C LYS A 335 -16.82 6.70 17.70
N TYR A 336 -15.97 6.40 18.67
CA TYR A 336 -16.26 5.58 19.85
C TYR A 336 -15.79 6.28 21.12
N PHE A 337 -16.28 5.82 22.26
CA PHE A 337 -15.95 6.38 23.56
C PHE A 337 -15.51 5.29 24.54
N ILE A 338 -14.48 5.59 25.32
CA ILE A 338 -14.06 4.80 26.48
C ILE A 338 -14.57 5.54 27.71
N SER A 339 -15.46 4.93 28.48
CA SER A 339 -16.00 5.52 29.70
C SER A 339 -15.58 4.71 30.93
N VAL A 340 -15.34 5.38 32.06
CA VAL A 340 -14.82 4.77 33.28
C VAL A 340 -15.76 5.05 34.44
N THR A 341 -16.21 4.00 35.12
CA THR A 341 -17.14 4.11 36.25
C THR A 341 -16.66 3.34 37.47
N SER A 342 -16.87 3.93 38.65
CA SER A 342 -16.63 3.33 39.96
C SER A 342 -17.79 3.71 40.88
N SER A 343 -18.25 2.78 41.72
CA SER A 343 -19.34 3.05 42.67
C SER A 343 -18.93 3.97 43.83
N GLN A 344 -17.65 4.35 43.91
CA GLN A 344 -17.12 5.27 44.91
C GLN A 344 -16.15 6.25 44.22
N SER A 345 -16.37 7.55 44.45
CA SER A 345 -15.48 8.61 43.99
C SER A 345 -14.17 8.65 44.78
N ASP A 346 -13.14 9.26 44.20
CA ASP A 346 -11.87 9.57 44.87
C ASP A 346 -11.04 8.36 45.33
N VAL A 347 -11.32 7.19 44.76
CA VAL A 347 -10.59 5.94 45.04
C VAL A 347 -9.46 5.70 44.06
N TYR A 348 -9.72 6.04 42.80
CA TYR A 348 -8.82 5.82 41.68
C TYR A 348 -8.52 7.14 41.00
N SER A 349 -7.36 7.22 40.34
CA SER A 349 -7.10 8.29 39.39
C SER A 349 -6.74 7.72 38.02
N TRP A 350 -7.14 8.45 36.99
CA TRP A 350 -6.77 8.20 35.61
C TRP A 350 -5.78 9.27 35.16
N GLN A 351 -4.70 8.86 34.50
CA GLN A 351 -3.77 9.81 33.92
C GLN A 351 -4.33 10.42 32.64
N TYR A 352 -3.91 11.65 32.40
CA TYR A 352 -4.21 12.38 31.18
C TYR A 352 -2.95 13.03 30.63
N SER A 353 -3.05 13.47 29.39
CA SER A 353 -2.01 14.16 28.67
C SER A 353 -2.55 15.20 27.71
N LYS A 354 -1.68 16.15 27.34
CA LYS A 354 -1.92 16.91 26.11
C LYS A 354 -1.85 15.95 24.92
N PRO A 355 -2.67 16.15 23.87
CA PRO A 355 -2.57 15.37 22.66
C PRO A 355 -1.13 15.33 22.16
N ILE A 356 -0.66 14.16 21.76
CA ILE A 356 0.65 14.02 21.15
C ILE A 356 0.62 14.83 19.84
N LEU A 357 1.72 15.55 19.53
CA LEU A 357 1.82 16.28 18.27
C LEU A 357 1.53 15.33 17.08
N PRO A 358 0.78 15.79 16.06
CA PRO A 358 0.51 15.00 14.86
C PRO A 358 1.80 14.41 14.28
N GLY A 359 1.82 13.10 14.04
CA GLY A 359 2.95 12.37 13.47
C GLY A 359 3.87 11.63 14.46
N LEU A 360 3.65 11.74 15.77
CA LEU A 360 4.37 10.95 16.80
C LEU A 360 3.51 9.91 17.51
N SER A 361 2.22 9.82 17.17
CA SER A 361 1.26 8.89 17.75
C SER A 361 0.28 8.35 16.70
N ARG A 362 -0.14 7.10 16.87
CA ARG A 362 -1.25 6.48 16.13
C ARG A 362 -2.63 6.98 16.57
N TYR A 363 -2.69 7.92 17.50
CA TYR A 363 -3.93 8.46 18.02
C TYR A 363 -4.12 9.92 17.54
N GLU A 364 -5.27 10.19 16.93
CA GLU A 364 -5.75 11.55 16.65
C GLU A 364 -6.43 12.11 17.90
N ALA A 365 -6.08 13.33 18.30
CA ALA A 365 -6.70 14.01 19.45
C ALA A 365 -8.24 13.95 19.38
N GLY A 366 -8.84 13.45 20.45
CA GLY A 366 -10.28 13.32 20.63
C GLY A 366 -10.84 14.43 21.53
N ASN A 367 -12.15 14.44 21.71
CA ASN A 367 -12.74 15.13 22.84
C ASN A 367 -12.67 14.24 24.08
N SER A 368 -12.64 14.86 25.26
CA SER A 368 -12.69 14.11 26.52
C SER A 368 -13.49 14.86 27.59
N SER A 369 -13.79 14.16 28.67
CA SER A 369 -14.40 14.77 29.86
C SER A 369 -13.49 15.77 30.60
N LEU A 370 -12.21 15.93 30.21
CA LEU A 370 -11.29 16.91 30.80
C LEU A 370 -11.42 18.31 30.19
N GLY A 371 -12.14 18.44 29.08
CA GLY A 371 -12.23 19.67 28.30
C GLY A 371 -11.21 19.74 27.17
N ASP A 372 -11.16 20.90 26.51
CA ASP A 372 -10.36 21.12 25.31
C ASP A 372 -8.85 20.95 25.59
N ASP A 373 -8.12 20.37 24.64
CA ASP A 373 -6.66 20.16 24.66
C ASP A 373 -6.11 19.15 25.69
N LEU A 374 -6.95 18.32 26.30
CA LEU A 374 -6.52 17.22 27.17
C LEU A 374 -7.25 15.93 26.83
N ASP A 375 -6.47 14.85 26.74
CA ASP A 375 -6.97 13.51 26.53
C ASP A 375 -6.53 12.59 27.65
N TRP A 376 -7.42 11.71 28.07
CA TRP A 376 -7.08 10.63 28.97
C TRP A 376 -6.05 9.69 28.35
N CYS A 377 -5.15 9.15 29.17
CA CYS A 377 -4.16 8.18 28.74
C CYS A 377 -4.79 6.81 28.58
N PHE A 378 -4.87 6.32 27.35
CA PHE A 378 -5.41 5.00 27.03
C PHE A 378 -4.58 4.30 25.95
N LYS A 379 -4.78 2.99 25.84
CA LYS A 379 -4.37 2.18 24.69
C LYS A 379 -5.52 1.28 24.27
N THR A 380 -5.69 1.12 22.98
CA THR A 380 -6.61 0.13 22.40
C THR A 380 -5.81 -1.00 21.78
N PHE A 381 -6.37 -2.20 21.83
CA PHE A 381 -5.76 -3.36 21.22
C PHE A 381 -6.78 -4.23 20.51
N ASP A 382 -6.38 -4.83 19.40
CA ASP A 382 -7.17 -5.80 18.64
C ASP A 382 -6.78 -7.26 18.92
N LEU A 383 -5.69 -7.51 19.66
CA LEU A 383 -5.35 -8.81 20.21
C LEU A 383 -5.54 -8.86 21.75
N PRO A 384 -5.99 -10.02 22.29
CA PRO A 384 -6.05 -10.24 23.74
C PRO A 384 -4.70 -10.10 24.43
N LYS A 385 -4.71 -9.78 25.73
CA LYS A 385 -3.49 -9.64 26.53
C LYS A 385 -2.58 -10.88 26.44
N GLY A 386 -1.29 -10.64 26.19
CA GLY A 386 -0.27 -11.69 26.12
C GLY A 386 -0.22 -12.45 24.79
N ARG A 387 -1.19 -12.25 23.90
CA ARG A 387 -1.11 -12.74 22.53
C ARG A 387 -0.21 -11.82 21.70
N LYS A 388 0.64 -12.42 20.88
CA LYS A 388 1.31 -11.73 19.78
C LYS A 388 1.04 -12.47 18.48
N GLN A 389 1.10 -11.76 17.38
CA GLN A 389 0.97 -12.29 16.02
C GLN A 389 2.16 -11.82 15.21
N ALA A 390 2.61 -12.62 14.24
CA ALA A 390 3.60 -12.12 13.29
C ALA A 390 3.02 -10.93 12.51
N ASP A 391 3.79 -9.86 12.36
CA ASP A 391 3.36 -8.65 11.67
C ASP A 391 2.90 -8.91 10.22
N GLY A 392 3.61 -9.72 9.45
CA GLY A 392 3.18 -10.10 8.10
C GLY A 392 1.82 -10.84 8.10
N GLU A 393 1.60 -11.77 9.03
CA GLU A 393 0.31 -12.45 9.17
C GLU A 393 -0.82 -11.47 9.52
N TYR A 394 -0.51 -10.44 10.30
CA TYR A 394 -1.46 -9.39 10.63
C TYR A 394 -1.78 -8.49 9.42
N SER A 395 -0.79 -8.14 8.60
CA SER A 395 -0.99 -7.38 7.36
C SER A 395 -1.89 -8.15 6.40
N VAL A 396 -1.66 -9.46 6.23
CA VAL A 396 -2.56 -10.31 5.45
C VAL A 396 -3.97 -10.40 6.05
N ASP A 397 -4.12 -10.57 7.37
CA ASP A 397 -5.45 -10.56 8.01
C ASP A 397 -6.16 -9.20 7.85
N THR A 398 -5.42 -8.11 7.71
CA THR A 398 -5.96 -6.79 7.36
C THR A 398 -6.46 -6.75 5.93
N ALA A 399 -5.68 -7.27 4.98
CA ALA A 399 -6.09 -7.40 3.60
C ALA A 399 -7.36 -8.27 3.43
N PHE A 400 -7.47 -9.40 4.15
CA PHE A 400 -8.70 -10.21 4.17
C PHE A 400 -9.90 -9.39 4.64
N ARG A 401 -9.75 -8.62 5.72
CA ARG A 401 -10.84 -7.77 6.24
C ARG A 401 -11.30 -6.72 5.24
N TYR A 402 -10.38 -6.09 4.52
CA TYR A 402 -10.73 -5.16 3.43
C TYR A 402 -11.43 -5.85 2.28
N MET A 403 -11.03 -7.09 1.97
CA MET A 403 -11.57 -7.86 0.86
C MET A 403 -12.89 -8.58 1.18
N ASN A 404 -13.39 -8.54 2.43
CA ASN A 404 -14.67 -9.15 2.84
C ASN A 404 -15.86 -8.92 1.87
N PRO A 405 -16.03 -7.73 1.25
CA PRO A 405 -17.12 -7.53 0.27
C PRO A 405 -16.94 -8.30 -1.05
N VAL A 406 -15.72 -8.75 -1.35
CA VAL A 406 -15.32 -9.35 -2.63
C VAL A 406 -15.04 -10.86 -2.49
N ILE A 407 -14.45 -11.31 -1.39
CA ILE A 407 -14.01 -12.70 -1.22
C ILE A 407 -15.04 -13.54 -0.45
N ASN A 408 -15.04 -14.85 -0.71
CA ASN A 408 -15.84 -15.82 0.03
C ASN A 408 -15.03 -17.03 0.56
N GLU A 409 -13.74 -17.10 0.20
CA GLU A 409 -12.82 -18.14 0.66
C GLU A 409 -11.46 -17.51 0.99
N GLU A 410 -10.96 -17.77 2.21
CA GLU A 410 -9.67 -17.30 2.71
C GLU A 410 -8.75 -18.50 2.96
N ILE A 411 -7.58 -18.52 2.33
CA ILE A 411 -6.54 -19.53 2.61
C ILE A 411 -5.37 -18.86 3.31
N ARG A 412 -5.10 -19.28 4.55
CA ARG A 412 -3.98 -18.78 5.37
C ARG A 412 -2.81 -19.76 5.30
N VAL A 413 -1.76 -19.39 4.58
CA VAL A 413 -0.47 -20.08 4.49
C VAL A 413 0.48 -19.37 5.47
N TYR A 414 0.21 -19.55 6.76
CA TYR A 414 0.85 -18.80 7.84
C TYR A 414 1.91 -19.62 8.54
N TRP A 415 3.00 -19.00 8.97
CA TRP A 415 3.97 -19.70 9.80
C TRP A 415 3.34 -20.18 11.11
N SER A 416 2.39 -19.44 11.67
CA SER A 416 1.63 -19.84 12.86
C SER A 416 0.81 -21.14 12.71
N ASN A 417 0.70 -21.70 11.49
CA ASN A 417 0.14 -23.03 11.26
C ASN A 417 1.13 -24.19 11.51
N GLU A 418 2.39 -23.91 11.83
CA GLU A 418 3.41 -24.93 12.11
C GLU A 418 2.91 -25.94 13.16
N GLY A 419 3.05 -27.23 12.85
CA GLY A 419 2.58 -28.32 13.72
C GLY A 419 1.08 -28.65 13.62
N THR A 420 0.36 -28.02 12.68
CA THR A 420 -1.04 -28.35 12.34
C THR A 420 -1.13 -29.05 10.97
N ASP A 421 -2.35 -29.34 10.52
CA ASP A 421 -2.67 -29.87 9.19
C ASP A 421 -2.88 -28.77 8.13
N LYS A 422 -2.73 -27.50 8.51
CA LYS A 422 -2.89 -26.34 7.64
C LYS A 422 -1.58 -25.99 6.92
N PRO A 423 -1.64 -25.35 5.74
CA PRO A 423 -0.45 -25.01 4.97
C PRO A 423 0.41 -23.98 5.70
N VAL A 424 1.73 -24.12 5.57
CA VAL A 424 2.76 -23.20 6.07
C VAL A 424 3.49 -22.55 4.89
N PRO A 425 4.22 -21.44 5.06
CA PRO A 425 4.90 -20.74 3.96
C PRO A 425 6.16 -21.45 3.46
N GLU A 426 6.10 -22.78 3.34
CA GLU A 426 7.10 -23.64 2.72
C GLU A 426 6.82 -23.78 1.23
N THR A 427 7.87 -24.02 0.43
CA THR A 427 7.80 -23.98 -1.04
C THR A 427 6.70 -24.87 -1.62
N GLN A 428 6.55 -26.10 -1.12
CA GLN A 428 5.56 -27.03 -1.66
C GLN A 428 4.13 -26.59 -1.34
N ASP A 429 3.85 -26.15 -0.11
CA ASP A 429 2.53 -25.68 0.29
C ASP A 429 2.12 -24.41 -0.49
N ILE A 430 3.07 -23.50 -0.72
CA ILE A 430 2.86 -22.32 -1.58
C ILE A 430 2.50 -22.76 -3.00
N ILE A 431 3.29 -23.67 -3.60
CA ILE A 431 3.02 -24.21 -4.95
C ILE A 431 1.65 -24.88 -5.01
N ASP A 432 1.31 -25.69 -4.01
CA ASP A 432 0.06 -26.44 -3.97
C ASP A 432 -1.15 -25.50 -3.88
N VAL A 433 -1.06 -24.44 -3.08
CA VAL A 433 -2.12 -23.43 -2.96
C VAL A 433 -2.23 -22.57 -4.22
N PHE A 434 -1.11 -22.14 -4.82
CA PHE A 434 -1.12 -21.46 -6.13
C PHE A 434 -1.84 -22.33 -7.18
N ASN A 435 -1.51 -23.62 -7.25
CA ASN A 435 -2.06 -24.57 -8.23
C ASN A 435 -3.56 -24.84 -8.05
N GLN A 436 -4.12 -24.60 -6.86
CA GLN A 436 -5.57 -24.65 -6.66
C GLN A 436 -6.30 -23.50 -7.38
N GLY A 437 -5.59 -22.38 -7.59
CA GLY A 437 -6.06 -21.14 -8.21
C GLY A 437 -6.73 -20.21 -7.21
N ALA A 438 -6.51 -18.91 -7.35
CA ALA A 438 -7.07 -17.84 -6.52
C ALA A 438 -7.21 -16.57 -7.36
N GLY A 439 -8.13 -15.66 -7.00
CA GLY A 439 -8.19 -14.34 -7.64
C GLY A 439 -7.13 -13.39 -7.12
N TYR A 440 -6.76 -13.57 -5.85
CA TYR A 440 -5.82 -12.70 -5.15
C TYR A 440 -4.84 -13.51 -4.31
N VAL A 441 -3.58 -13.09 -4.33
CA VAL A 441 -2.54 -13.60 -3.43
C VAL A 441 -1.87 -12.41 -2.75
N ASN A 442 -1.84 -12.38 -1.42
CA ASN A 442 -1.00 -11.46 -0.67
C ASN A 442 0.17 -12.22 -0.05
N MET A 443 1.39 -11.72 -0.24
CA MET A 443 2.61 -12.30 0.33
C MET A 443 3.31 -11.26 1.20
N GLU A 444 3.38 -11.47 2.51
CA GLU A 444 3.99 -10.52 3.46
C GLU A 444 5.22 -11.12 4.17
N GLY A 445 6.41 -10.62 3.81
CA GLY A 445 7.67 -11.20 4.24
C GLY A 445 8.88 -10.46 3.68
N HIS A 446 9.94 -11.21 3.40
CA HIS A 446 11.17 -10.66 2.86
C HIS A 446 11.40 -11.10 1.43
N GLY A 447 12.06 -10.21 0.69
CA GLY A 447 12.32 -10.40 -0.72
C GLY A 447 13.74 -10.07 -1.12
N ASN A 448 14.09 -10.60 -2.27
CA ASN A 448 15.08 -10.04 -3.17
C ASN A 448 14.58 -10.30 -4.61
N PRO A 449 15.29 -9.85 -5.66
CA PRO A 449 14.80 -10.05 -7.03
C PRO A 449 14.59 -11.52 -7.43
N LEU A 450 15.27 -12.48 -6.80
CA LEU A 450 15.18 -13.91 -7.09
C LEU A 450 14.06 -14.63 -6.33
N SER A 451 13.81 -14.23 -5.09
CA SER A 451 13.07 -15.06 -4.14
C SER A 451 12.31 -14.25 -3.11
N TRP A 452 11.27 -14.85 -2.57
CA TRP A 452 10.53 -14.37 -1.41
C TRP A 452 10.57 -15.44 -0.31
N ALA A 453 10.71 -15.05 0.95
CA ALA A 453 10.71 -15.96 2.11
C ALA A 453 10.23 -15.23 3.38
N THR A 454 10.06 -15.96 4.48
CA THR A 454 9.68 -15.38 5.77
C THR A 454 10.46 -15.99 6.93
N HIS A 455 10.22 -15.51 8.15
CA HIS A 455 10.80 -16.06 9.37
C HIS A 455 9.79 -16.84 10.22
N PRO A 456 10.27 -17.85 10.95
CA PRO A 456 9.56 -18.38 12.09
C PRO A 456 9.25 -17.32 13.16
N ILE A 457 8.22 -17.60 13.97
CA ILE A 457 7.79 -16.75 15.10
C ILE A 457 8.92 -16.53 16.13
N PRO A 458 9.74 -17.53 16.53
CA PRO A 458 10.84 -17.30 17.45
C PRO A 458 11.87 -16.27 16.92
N GLU A 459 12.17 -15.27 17.75
CA GLU A 459 13.17 -14.24 17.43
C GLU A 459 14.55 -14.88 17.19
N GLY A 460 15.23 -14.46 16.12
CA GLY A 460 16.55 -14.99 15.74
C GLY A 460 16.53 -16.32 14.96
N ALA A 461 15.35 -16.86 14.62
CA ALA A 461 15.25 -18.02 13.74
C ALA A 461 15.71 -17.68 12.30
N PRO A 462 16.38 -18.61 11.59
CA PRO A 462 16.82 -18.39 10.22
C PRO A 462 15.63 -18.18 9.28
N PHE A 463 15.90 -17.62 8.09
CA PHE A 463 14.93 -17.62 6.98
C PHE A 463 14.45 -19.06 6.72
N THR A 464 13.15 -19.23 6.49
CA THR A 464 12.54 -20.53 6.22
C THR A 464 11.57 -20.42 5.05
N GLY A 465 11.40 -21.54 4.37
CA GLY A 465 10.45 -21.69 3.27
C GLY A 465 10.62 -20.69 2.14
N GLY A 466 9.48 -20.26 1.60
CA GLY A 466 9.40 -19.28 0.52
C GLY A 466 9.31 -19.86 -0.88
N LEU A 467 9.44 -18.98 -1.87
CA LEU A 467 9.34 -19.29 -3.28
C LEU A 467 10.47 -18.57 -4.03
N SER A 468 11.14 -19.26 -4.95
CA SER A 468 12.15 -18.68 -5.84
C SER A 468 11.68 -18.75 -7.30
N ILE A 469 12.22 -17.90 -8.18
CA ILE A 469 11.97 -18.00 -9.62
C ILE A 469 12.32 -19.38 -10.20
N THR A 470 13.20 -20.13 -9.54
CA THR A 470 13.57 -21.51 -9.92
C THR A 470 12.42 -22.50 -9.72
N ASP A 471 11.47 -22.16 -8.85
CA ASP A 471 10.30 -22.99 -8.54
C ASP A 471 9.11 -22.67 -9.44
N PHE A 472 9.11 -21.52 -10.13
CA PHE A 472 8.00 -21.06 -10.97
C PHE A 472 7.52 -22.07 -12.02
N PRO A 473 8.38 -22.91 -12.66
CA PRO A 473 7.89 -23.97 -13.55
C PRO A 473 6.93 -25.00 -12.90
N GLN A 474 6.84 -25.01 -11.56
CA GLN A 474 5.91 -25.85 -10.80
C GLN A 474 4.55 -25.17 -10.55
N LEU A 475 4.44 -23.86 -10.81
CA LEU A 475 3.19 -23.10 -10.80
C LEU A 475 2.41 -23.43 -12.09
N LYS A 476 1.56 -24.44 -11.98
CA LYS A 476 0.72 -25.03 -13.04
C LYS A 476 -0.76 -24.73 -12.79
N ASN A 477 -1.05 -23.54 -12.27
CA ASN A 477 -2.40 -23.03 -12.07
C ASN A 477 -3.14 -22.72 -13.39
N GLN A 478 -2.49 -22.91 -14.55
CA GLN A 478 -3.07 -22.72 -15.89
C GLN A 478 -3.69 -21.32 -15.98
N GLU A 479 -4.95 -21.23 -16.40
CA GLU A 479 -5.68 -19.98 -16.57
C GLU A 479 -6.26 -19.40 -15.26
N LYS A 480 -6.00 -20.04 -14.11
CA LYS A 480 -6.43 -19.54 -12.79
C LYS A 480 -5.42 -18.53 -12.25
N LEU A 481 -5.34 -17.38 -12.91
CA LEU A 481 -4.27 -16.42 -12.75
C LEU A 481 -4.63 -15.36 -11.68
N PRO A 482 -4.03 -15.40 -10.47
CA PRO A 482 -4.24 -14.38 -9.45
C PRO A 482 -3.60 -13.04 -9.81
N ILE A 483 -4.10 -11.98 -9.17
CA ILE A 483 -3.36 -10.75 -8.93
C ILE A 483 -2.53 -10.95 -7.65
N VAL A 484 -1.21 -10.75 -7.75
CA VAL A 484 -0.27 -11.03 -6.65
C VAL A 484 0.35 -9.74 -6.09
N VAL A 485 0.14 -9.45 -4.82
CA VAL A 485 0.84 -8.40 -4.09
C VAL A 485 1.98 -9.05 -3.30
N VAL A 486 3.20 -8.56 -3.51
CA VAL A 486 4.41 -9.12 -2.90
C VAL A 486 5.06 -8.06 -2.00
N GLY A 487 4.73 -8.13 -0.72
CA GLY A 487 5.41 -7.43 0.36
C GLY A 487 6.80 -8.03 0.61
N GLY A 488 7.83 -7.24 0.33
CA GLY A 488 9.22 -7.63 0.43
C GLY A 488 10.14 -6.77 -0.44
N CYS A 489 11.43 -6.74 -0.10
CA CYS A 489 12.39 -5.91 -0.82
C CYS A 489 12.66 -6.43 -2.24
N HIS A 490 12.73 -5.52 -3.21
CA HIS A 490 13.26 -5.74 -4.56
C HIS A 490 12.58 -6.83 -5.40
N ASN A 491 11.44 -7.38 -4.98
CA ASN A 491 10.74 -8.42 -5.74
C ASN A 491 10.29 -7.91 -7.13
N ALA A 492 10.14 -6.59 -7.28
CA ALA A 492 9.83 -5.92 -8.53
C ALA A 492 11.04 -5.25 -9.21
N LEU A 493 12.30 -5.48 -8.80
CA LEU A 493 13.49 -4.85 -9.42
C LEU A 493 13.73 -5.32 -10.88
N PHE A 494 13.01 -4.77 -11.86
CA PHE A 494 12.97 -5.27 -13.24
C PHE A 494 14.13 -4.84 -14.15
N ASN A 495 15.14 -4.17 -13.58
CA ASN A 495 16.38 -3.84 -14.27
C ASN A 495 17.51 -4.89 -14.08
N VAL A 496 17.16 -6.10 -13.61
CA VAL A 496 18.11 -7.22 -13.47
C VAL A 496 18.37 -7.95 -14.80
N SER A 497 19.61 -8.44 -14.98
CA SER A 497 20.00 -9.36 -16.07
C SER A 497 21.16 -10.25 -15.62
N LEU A 498 21.29 -11.44 -16.21
CA LEU A 498 22.17 -12.52 -15.73
C LEU A 498 23.63 -12.07 -15.49
N LEU A 499 24.26 -11.39 -16.45
CA LEU A 499 25.65 -10.97 -16.31
C LEU A 499 25.77 -9.78 -15.36
N ARG A 500 24.78 -8.88 -15.31
CA ARG A 500 24.80 -7.72 -14.39
C ARG A 500 24.78 -8.15 -12.92
N THR A 501 23.98 -9.16 -12.59
CA THR A 501 23.92 -9.69 -11.22
C THR A 501 25.21 -10.43 -10.83
N LEU A 502 25.94 -11.00 -11.80
CA LEU A 502 27.21 -11.69 -11.59
C LEU A 502 28.46 -10.78 -11.52
N ILE A 503 28.50 -9.68 -12.28
CA ILE A 503 29.72 -8.86 -12.45
C ILE A 503 29.66 -7.50 -11.74
N GLY A 504 28.58 -7.21 -11.01
CA GLY A 504 28.38 -5.94 -10.30
C GLY A 504 29.54 -5.59 -9.35
N ARG A 505 29.91 -4.31 -9.29
CA ARG A 505 31.01 -3.83 -8.43
C ARG A 505 30.63 -3.90 -6.94
N PRO A 506 31.61 -3.92 -6.01
CA PRO A 506 31.35 -3.92 -4.56
C PRO A 506 30.53 -2.73 -4.04
N HIS A 507 30.46 -1.61 -4.78
CA HIS A 507 29.63 -0.44 -4.44
C HIS A 507 28.25 -0.45 -5.12
N GLU A 508 27.97 -1.44 -5.98
CA GLU A 508 26.71 -1.64 -6.71
C GLU A 508 25.96 -2.90 -6.20
N ASN A 509 26.34 -3.42 -5.02
CA ASN A 509 25.71 -4.51 -4.27
C ASN A 509 24.96 -5.54 -5.11
N TRP A 510 25.58 -6.15 -6.13
CA TRP A 510 25.01 -7.25 -6.94
C TRP A 510 23.50 -7.11 -7.28
N TYR A 511 22.98 -5.89 -7.51
CA TYR A 511 21.54 -5.66 -7.71
C TYR A 511 20.65 -6.33 -6.63
N TRP A 512 21.14 -6.40 -5.39
CA TRP A 512 20.47 -7.04 -4.25
C TRP A 512 20.14 -8.52 -4.45
N THR A 513 20.82 -9.18 -5.39
CA THR A 513 20.65 -10.62 -5.67
C THR A 513 21.57 -11.50 -4.82
N SER A 514 22.37 -10.93 -3.91
CA SER A 514 23.36 -11.67 -3.11
C SER A 514 24.33 -12.52 -3.96
N GLY A 515 24.58 -12.13 -5.20
CA GLY A 515 25.49 -12.82 -6.13
C GLY A 515 24.86 -14.00 -6.86
N PHE A 516 23.55 -14.23 -6.71
CA PHE A 516 22.82 -15.25 -7.45
C PHE A 516 22.46 -14.78 -8.87
N ILE A 517 22.31 -15.75 -9.77
CA ILE A 517 21.92 -15.48 -11.15
C ILE A 517 20.43 -15.15 -11.18
N THR A 518 20.10 -13.90 -11.46
CA THR A 518 18.71 -13.44 -11.53
C THR A 518 18.47 -12.79 -12.89
N PRO A 519 18.02 -13.57 -13.88
CA PRO A 519 17.77 -13.05 -15.22
C PRO A 519 16.46 -12.25 -15.27
N ILE A 520 15.50 -12.53 -14.38
CA ILE A 520 14.17 -11.92 -14.29
C ILE A 520 13.84 -11.73 -12.81
N CYS A 521 13.20 -10.62 -12.45
CA CYS A 521 12.76 -10.42 -11.06
C CYS A 521 11.50 -11.24 -10.74
N PHE A 522 11.26 -11.47 -9.45
CA PHE A 522 10.19 -12.31 -8.94
C PHE A 522 8.80 -11.93 -9.49
N CYS A 523 8.40 -10.67 -9.38
CA CYS A 523 7.08 -10.21 -9.84
C CYS A 523 6.94 -10.33 -11.37
N TRP A 524 7.95 -9.89 -12.14
CA TRP A 524 7.95 -10.06 -13.60
C TRP A 524 7.84 -11.56 -13.98
N GLY A 525 8.62 -12.43 -13.32
CA GLY A 525 8.62 -13.87 -13.59
C GLY A 525 7.26 -14.54 -13.38
N LEU A 526 6.47 -14.08 -12.40
CA LEU A 526 5.11 -14.58 -12.18
C LEU A 526 4.20 -14.27 -13.37
N CYS A 527 4.30 -13.07 -13.94
CA CYS A 527 3.48 -12.65 -15.08
C CYS A 527 3.95 -13.35 -16.37
N ALA A 528 5.26 -13.50 -16.58
CA ALA A 528 5.85 -14.03 -17.80
C ALA A 528 5.74 -15.56 -17.96
N LEU A 529 5.22 -16.29 -16.95
CA LEU A 529 5.12 -17.74 -16.99
C LEU A 529 4.01 -18.22 -17.96
N PRO A 530 4.29 -19.00 -19.02
CA PRO A 530 3.29 -19.28 -20.07
C PRO A 530 2.07 -20.13 -19.69
N GLN A 531 2.16 -20.97 -18.66
CA GLN A 531 1.08 -21.92 -18.30
C GLN A 531 0.76 -21.85 -16.80
N GLY A 532 0.65 -20.64 -16.26
CA GLY A 532 0.38 -20.40 -14.85
C GLY A 532 0.94 -19.06 -14.39
N GLY A 533 1.29 -18.98 -13.12
CA GLY A 533 1.80 -17.75 -12.51
C GLY A 533 0.67 -16.78 -12.23
N ALA A 534 0.81 -15.52 -12.63
CA ALA A 534 -0.12 -14.44 -12.33
C ALA A 534 -0.65 -13.75 -13.59
N ILE A 535 -1.79 -13.05 -13.45
CA ILE A 535 -2.30 -12.11 -14.47
C ILE A 535 -1.66 -10.73 -14.29
N ALA A 536 -1.38 -10.39 -13.03
CA ALA A 536 -0.68 -9.19 -12.63
C ALA A 536 0.08 -9.43 -11.34
N SER A 537 1.15 -8.69 -11.12
CA SER A 537 1.86 -8.69 -9.86
C SER A 537 2.41 -7.32 -9.53
N MET A 538 2.58 -7.02 -8.25
CA MET A 538 3.18 -5.78 -7.79
C MET A 538 4.07 -5.99 -6.57
N GLY A 539 4.96 -5.04 -6.32
CA GLY A 539 5.85 -5.04 -5.17
C GLY A 539 6.91 -3.95 -5.29
N CYS A 540 7.90 -3.99 -4.42
CA CYS A 540 8.95 -2.96 -4.33
C CYS A 540 10.05 -3.17 -5.37
N THR A 541 10.40 -2.11 -6.08
CA THR A 541 11.61 -2.06 -6.91
C THR A 541 12.87 -1.80 -6.08
N GLY A 542 12.77 -1.28 -4.85
CA GLY A 542 13.85 -1.09 -3.89
C GLY A 542 13.61 -1.82 -2.57
N LEU A 543 14.19 -1.30 -1.50
CA LEU A 543 13.96 -1.71 -0.12
C LEU A 543 12.50 -1.45 0.28
N GLY A 544 11.72 -2.54 0.40
CA GLY A 544 10.40 -2.49 1.04
C GLY A 544 10.55 -2.04 2.50
N LEU A 545 10.25 -0.77 2.75
CA LEU A 545 10.38 -0.18 4.07
C LEU A 545 9.23 -0.66 4.93
N GLY A 546 9.56 -1.23 6.08
CA GLY A 546 8.58 -1.56 7.11
C GLY A 546 8.63 -0.59 8.28
N GLY A 547 7.59 -0.65 9.09
CA GLY A 547 7.42 0.17 10.29
C GLY A 547 7.56 -0.60 11.62
N SER A 548 7.18 0.08 12.71
CA SER A 548 6.89 -0.61 13.97
C SER A 548 5.60 -1.42 13.82
N PRO A 549 5.50 -2.65 14.34
CA PRO A 549 4.31 -3.47 14.17
C PRO A 549 2.98 -2.78 14.55
N PRO A 550 1.89 -3.00 13.79
CA PRO A 550 1.86 -3.86 12.62
C PRO A 550 2.44 -3.14 11.41
N ASP A 551 2.92 -3.91 10.43
CA ASP A 551 3.49 -3.40 9.18
C ASP A 551 2.39 -2.94 8.21
N LEU A 552 1.61 -1.95 8.66
CA LEU A 552 0.56 -1.25 7.90
C LEU A 552 0.96 0.18 7.53
N GLU A 553 2.20 0.54 7.82
CA GLU A 553 2.82 1.81 7.46
C GLU A 553 3.79 1.55 6.30
N ASN A 554 4.34 2.60 5.67
CA ASN A 554 5.35 2.44 4.61
C ASN A 554 4.90 1.49 3.48
N SER A 555 5.76 0.58 3.03
CA SER A 555 5.47 -0.30 1.89
C SER A 555 4.32 -1.28 2.19
N GLY A 556 4.25 -1.85 3.41
CA GLY A 556 3.13 -2.72 3.82
C GLY A 556 1.78 -1.98 3.87
N GLY A 557 1.81 -0.66 4.11
CA GLY A 557 0.64 0.21 3.97
C GLY A 557 0.13 0.33 2.53
N LEU A 558 1.03 0.43 1.54
CA LEU A 558 0.68 0.44 0.11
C LEU A 558 0.11 -0.92 -0.34
N ASP A 559 0.73 -2.01 0.11
CA ASP A 559 0.28 -3.39 -0.16
C ASP A 559 -1.16 -3.59 0.34
N CYS A 560 -1.44 -3.21 1.59
CA CYS A 560 -2.79 -3.27 2.16
C CYS A 560 -3.77 -2.29 1.49
N ASN A 561 -3.31 -1.11 1.07
CA ASN A 561 -4.16 -0.12 0.42
C ASN A 561 -4.67 -0.59 -0.95
N PHE A 562 -3.92 -1.45 -1.66
CA PHE A 562 -4.41 -2.09 -2.88
C PHE A 562 -5.68 -2.91 -2.60
N PHE A 563 -5.62 -3.80 -1.61
CA PHE A 563 -6.77 -4.62 -1.19
C PHE A 563 -7.92 -3.77 -0.64
N TYR A 564 -7.61 -2.67 0.06
CA TYR A 564 -8.63 -1.68 0.44
C TYR A 564 -9.37 -1.13 -0.78
N LYS A 565 -8.66 -0.72 -1.83
CA LYS A 565 -9.30 -0.18 -3.04
C LYS A 565 -10.16 -1.21 -3.76
N VAL A 566 -9.68 -2.45 -3.88
CA VAL A 566 -10.48 -3.55 -4.44
C VAL A 566 -11.74 -3.80 -3.63
N GLY A 567 -11.61 -3.94 -2.30
CA GLY A 567 -12.74 -4.14 -1.39
C GLY A 567 -13.75 -2.98 -1.36
N ASN A 568 -13.32 -1.78 -1.74
CA ASN A 568 -14.16 -0.58 -1.85
C ASN A 568 -14.61 -0.27 -3.30
N GLY A 569 -14.60 -1.27 -4.18
CA GLY A 569 -15.27 -1.21 -5.48
C GLY A 569 -14.44 -0.62 -6.61
N ALA A 570 -13.10 -0.63 -6.52
CA ALA A 570 -12.26 -0.40 -7.69
C ALA A 570 -12.63 -1.38 -8.82
N THR A 571 -12.68 -0.90 -10.05
CA THR A 571 -13.18 -1.62 -11.22
C THR A 571 -12.06 -2.14 -12.12
N SER A 572 -10.92 -1.46 -12.15
CA SER A 572 -9.73 -1.87 -12.90
C SER A 572 -8.50 -2.07 -12.00
N LEU A 573 -7.52 -2.83 -12.50
CA LEU A 573 -6.24 -3.03 -11.84
C LEU A 573 -5.50 -1.71 -11.58
N GLY A 574 -5.52 -0.81 -12.57
CA GLY A 574 -4.91 0.51 -12.50
C GLY A 574 -5.57 1.41 -11.46
N GLU A 575 -6.91 1.40 -11.39
CA GLU A 575 -7.66 2.13 -10.37
C GLU A 575 -7.30 1.65 -8.95
N ALA A 576 -7.18 0.34 -8.75
CA ALA A 576 -6.81 -0.22 -7.46
C ALA A 576 -5.36 0.14 -7.06
N HIS A 577 -4.40 0.00 -7.97
CA HIS A 577 -2.98 0.29 -7.72
C HIS A 577 -2.72 1.79 -7.52
N SER A 578 -3.13 2.63 -8.46
CA SER A 578 -2.93 4.08 -8.34
C SER A 578 -3.76 4.67 -7.21
N GLY A 579 -4.97 4.13 -6.97
CA GLY A 579 -5.77 4.49 -5.82
C GLY A 579 -5.09 4.16 -4.49
N ALA A 580 -4.32 3.07 -4.41
CA ALA A 580 -3.56 2.73 -3.21
C ALA A 580 -2.50 3.80 -2.89
N ILE A 581 -1.81 4.28 -3.92
CA ILE A 581 -0.84 5.38 -3.83
C ILE A 581 -1.53 6.68 -3.41
N GLN A 582 -2.63 7.06 -4.07
CA GLN A 582 -3.39 8.27 -3.73
C GLN A 582 -3.86 8.24 -2.27
N LYS A 583 -4.41 7.12 -1.81
CA LYS A 583 -4.81 6.95 -0.41
C LYS A 583 -3.63 7.12 0.53
N TYR A 584 -2.49 6.51 0.20
CA TYR A 584 -1.28 6.61 1.00
C TYR A 584 -0.78 8.06 1.11
N VAL A 585 -0.71 8.80 0.00
CA VAL A 585 -0.31 10.22 -0.02
C VAL A 585 -1.27 11.08 0.81
N LEU A 586 -2.59 10.84 0.73
CA LEU A 586 -3.60 11.63 1.45
C LEU A 586 -3.61 11.39 2.97
N GLU A 587 -3.21 10.20 3.41
CA GLU A 587 -3.26 9.81 4.83
C GLU A 587 -1.92 10.01 5.56
N ASN A 588 -0.82 10.17 4.83
CA ASN A 588 0.51 10.27 5.40
C ASN A 588 1.15 11.63 5.12
N LYS A 589 1.98 12.09 6.06
CA LYS A 589 2.86 13.22 5.78
C LYS A 589 4.01 12.72 4.92
N VAL A 590 4.00 13.07 3.64
CA VAL A 590 5.01 12.65 2.69
C VAL A 590 6.36 13.33 2.98
N VAL A 591 7.28 12.61 3.63
CA VAL A 591 8.70 12.96 3.71
C VAL A 591 9.54 11.92 2.96
N VAL A 592 10.86 11.95 3.10
CA VAL A 592 11.77 11.17 2.21
C VAL A 592 11.48 9.67 2.24
N ASP A 593 11.13 9.10 3.39
CA ASP A 593 10.87 7.66 3.52
C ASP A 593 9.54 7.28 2.85
N GLU A 594 8.48 8.08 3.02
CA GLU A 594 7.20 7.90 2.32
C GLU A 594 7.36 8.11 0.81
N MET A 595 8.10 9.14 0.39
CA MET A 595 8.43 9.37 -1.02
C MET A 595 9.10 8.13 -1.61
N PHE A 596 10.07 7.54 -0.89
CA PHE A 596 10.76 6.32 -1.31
C PHE A 596 9.78 5.14 -1.47
N CYS A 597 8.91 4.89 -0.49
CA CYS A 597 7.89 3.83 -0.55
C CYS A 597 6.96 3.99 -1.76
N ILE A 598 6.52 5.23 -2.02
CA ILE A 598 5.59 5.54 -3.11
C ILE A 598 6.23 5.27 -4.47
N VAL A 599 7.45 5.77 -4.70
CA VAL A 599 8.08 5.66 -6.03
C VAL A 599 8.51 4.22 -6.36
N GLU A 600 8.73 3.36 -5.36
CA GLU A 600 9.15 1.99 -5.62
C GLU A 600 8.02 1.00 -5.88
N PHE A 601 6.76 1.34 -5.56
CA PHE A 601 5.61 0.44 -5.63
C PHE A 601 5.15 0.24 -7.08
N HIS A 602 5.61 -0.84 -7.70
CA HIS A 602 5.51 -1.02 -9.14
C HIS A 602 4.48 -2.07 -9.56
N LEU A 603 3.72 -1.78 -10.62
CA LEU A 603 2.70 -2.66 -11.19
C LEU A 603 3.19 -3.35 -12.48
N PHE A 604 3.32 -4.67 -12.45
CA PHE A 604 3.34 -5.50 -13.65
C PHE A 604 1.93 -5.95 -14.01
N GLY A 605 1.40 -5.46 -15.12
CA GLY A 605 0.06 -5.80 -15.57
C GLY A 605 -0.51 -4.75 -16.51
N ASP A 606 -1.64 -5.09 -17.11
CA ASP A 606 -2.44 -4.15 -17.88
C ASP A 606 -3.30 -3.29 -16.93
N PRO A 607 -3.08 -1.97 -16.85
CA PRO A 607 -3.82 -1.13 -15.92
C PRO A 607 -5.32 -1.07 -16.26
N SER A 608 -5.72 -1.33 -17.50
CA SER A 608 -7.13 -1.38 -17.92
C SER A 608 -7.82 -2.70 -17.61
N LEU A 609 -7.10 -3.70 -17.10
CA LEU A 609 -7.63 -5.02 -16.79
C LEU A 609 -8.81 -4.89 -15.81
N GLY A 610 -9.99 -5.36 -16.23
CA GLY A 610 -11.16 -5.47 -15.35
C GLY A 610 -10.90 -6.50 -14.24
N LEU A 611 -11.15 -6.13 -12.99
CA LEU A 611 -10.92 -7.04 -11.86
C LEU A 611 -11.89 -8.25 -11.97
N GLY A 612 -11.32 -9.44 -12.16
CA GLY A 612 -12.08 -10.67 -12.36
C GLY A 612 -12.53 -10.92 -13.79
N GLY A 613 -12.17 -10.06 -14.74
CA GLY A 613 -12.47 -10.17 -16.16
C GLY A 613 -13.51 -9.14 -16.62
N ASN A 614 -14.19 -9.44 -17.72
CA ASN A 614 -15.20 -8.55 -18.30
C ASN A 614 -16.56 -8.74 -17.60
N ILE A 615 -17.22 -7.64 -17.23
CA ILE A 615 -18.50 -7.62 -16.51
C ILE A 615 -19.68 -7.42 -17.48
#